data_AF-A4B8U8-F1
#
_entry.id   AF-A4B8U8-F1
#
_cell.length_a   1.000
_cell.length_b   1.000
_cell.length_c   1.000
_cell.angle_alpha   90.00
_cell.angle_beta   90.00
_cell.angle_gamma   90.00
#
_symmetry.space_group_name_H-M   'P 1'
#
loop_
_entity.id
_entity.type
_entity.pdbx_description
1 polymer ?
#
loop_
_entity_poly.entity_id
_entity_poly.type
_entity_poly.pdbx_seq_one_letter_code
_entity_poly.pdbx_strand_id
1 'polypeptide(L)'
;MFKEIWNFISGKGASVISSIEETVDEYIYTNEEKFRSKEDSDRFRAELKLRLAEMNQQLVSSEQNFRLEIEKLVHQRERQMEDTYRQHLNNSKDVVLAELKQDDKFTKRARPMVVYAGLFFILLELLGLRITVLSLLGSPEYIVTSSSEVFGSFMWVWGGVVGVYAAGRSAEKRGKVSRLTELATGSGKQKVQDQLKSIEDAFTWSK
;
A
#
# COMPACT_ATOMS: atom_id res chain seq x y z
N MET A 1 26.09 -11.29 8.01
CA MET A 1 25.59 -10.89 9.34
C MET A 1 25.19 -12.07 10.24
N PHE A 2 24.04 -12.72 10.08
CA PHE A 2 23.60 -13.77 11.04
C PHE A 2 24.53 -15.01 11.08
N LYS A 3 25.06 -15.43 9.93
CA LYS A 3 26.08 -16.50 9.84
C LYS A 3 27.42 -16.13 10.50
N GLU A 4 27.81 -14.86 10.47
CA GLU A 4 29.08 -14.41 11.06
C GLU A 4 29.00 -14.34 12.58
N ILE A 5 27.84 -13.90 13.11
CA ILE A 5 27.56 -13.91 14.56
C ILE A 5 27.50 -15.36 15.06
N TRP A 6 26.83 -16.26 14.33
CA TRP A 6 26.77 -17.67 14.70
C TRP A 6 28.14 -18.34 14.69
N ASN A 7 28.96 -18.09 13.66
CA ASN A 7 30.34 -18.60 13.58
C ASN A 7 31.25 -18.02 14.68
N PHE A 8 31.04 -16.77 15.09
CA PHE A 8 31.79 -16.14 16.17
C PHE A 8 31.47 -16.75 17.54
N ILE A 9 30.18 -17.04 17.80
CA ILE A 9 29.71 -17.67 19.04
C ILE A 9 30.17 -19.14 19.09
N SER A 10 30.00 -19.89 18.01
CA SER A 10 30.43 -21.29 17.95
C SER A 10 31.95 -21.45 18.00
N GLY A 11 32.70 -20.53 17.37
CA GLY A 11 34.16 -20.54 17.37
C GLY A 11 34.75 -20.26 18.75
N LYS A 12 34.18 -19.32 19.50
CA LYS A 12 34.58 -19.07 20.89
C LYS A 12 34.13 -20.18 21.83
N GLY A 13 32.91 -20.71 21.66
CA GLY A 13 32.41 -21.84 22.43
C GLY A 13 33.29 -23.09 22.30
N ALA A 14 33.72 -23.43 21.07
CA ALA A 14 34.62 -24.55 20.83
C ALA A 14 36.00 -24.35 21.48
N SER A 15 36.56 -23.12 21.44
CA SER A 15 37.86 -22.82 22.09
C SER A 15 37.81 -22.87 23.63
N VAL A 16 36.66 -22.56 24.22
CA VAL A 16 36.44 -22.65 25.66
C VAL A 16 36.27 -24.11 26.07
N ILE A 17 35.56 -24.92 25.27
CA ILE A 17 35.40 -26.36 25.53
C ILE A 17 36.75 -27.08 25.44
N SER A 18 37.58 -26.81 24.42
CA SER A 18 38.91 -27.43 24.30
C SER A 18 39.85 -27.01 25.44
N SER A 19 39.79 -25.74 25.86
CA SER A 19 40.59 -25.27 27.00
C SER A 19 40.13 -25.89 28.33
N ILE A 20 38.83 -26.14 28.49
CA ILE A 20 38.28 -26.82 29.66
C ILE A 20 38.68 -28.31 29.67
N GLU A 21 38.66 -29.00 28.52
CA GLU A 21 39.13 -30.39 28.42
C GLU A 21 40.63 -30.51 28.75
N GLU A 22 41.47 -29.60 28.23
CA GLU A 22 42.90 -29.58 28.52
C GLU A 22 43.20 -29.28 30.01
N THR A 23 42.45 -28.34 30.60
CA THR A 23 42.58 -28.02 32.04
C THR A 23 42.09 -29.16 32.93
N VAL A 24 41.08 -29.91 32.50
CA VAL A 24 40.56 -31.09 33.21
C VAL A 24 41.55 -32.24 33.16
N ASP A 25 42.17 -32.50 32.00
CA ASP A 25 43.21 -33.53 31.87
C ASP A 25 44.47 -33.18 32.69
N GLU A 26 44.88 -31.90 32.72
CA GLU A 26 46.00 -31.43 33.53
C GLU A 26 45.70 -31.52 35.05
N TYR A 27 44.47 -31.22 35.47
CA TYR A 27 44.04 -31.35 36.87
C TYR A 27 43.90 -32.81 37.31
N ILE A 28 43.56 -33.72 36.40
CA ILE A 28 43.49 -35.17 36.68
C ILE A 28 44.89 -35.77 36.81
N TYR A 29 45.86 -35.34 36.00
CA TYR A 29 47.24 -35.83 36.05
C TYR A 29 48.02 -35.34 37.29
N THR A 30 47.75 -34.13 37.76
CA THR A 30 48.48 -33.53 38.90
C THR A 30 47.97 -33.99 40.28
N ASN A 31 46.79 -34.61 40.37
CA ASN A 31 46.14 -34.97 41.63
C ASN A 31 46.15 -36.47 41.94
N GLU A 32 46.81 -37.30 41.12
CA GLU A 32 46.96 -38.75 41.41
C GLU A 32 47.71 -39.03 42.72
N GLU A 33 48.53 -38.09 43.21
CA GLU A 33 49.23 -38.22 44.51
C GLU A 33 48.32 -38.08 45.74
N LYS A 34 47.07 -37.62 45.60
CA LYS A 34 46.16 -37.38 46.74
C LYS A 34 45.13 -38.48 46.98
N PHE A 35 45.01 -39.45 46.07
CA PHE A 35 44.08 -40.56 46.21
C PHE A 35 44.81 -41.81 46.71
N ARG A 36 44.61 -42.17 47.99
CA ARG A 36 45.24 -43.34 48.64
C ARG A 36 44.77 -44.69 48.07
N SER A 37 43.75 -44.71 47.20
CA SER A 37 43.17 -45.90 46.57
C SER A 37 42.64 -45.57 45.18
N LYS A 38 42.85 -46.49 44.22
CA LYS A 38 42.36 -46.41 42.84
C LYS A 38 40.83 -46.21 42.76
N GLU A 39 40.10 -46.71 43.75
CA GLU A 39 38.64 -46.65 43.83
C GLU A 39 38.09 -45.23 44.06
N ASP A 40 38.81 -44.38 44.79
CA ASP A 40 38.37 -43.00 45.07
C ASP A 40 38.56 -42.08 43.84
N SER A 41 39.61 -42.34 43.03
CA SER A 41 39.82 -41.68 41.74
C SER A 41 38.69 -42.03 40.75
N ASP A 42 38.27 -43.29 40.72
CA ASP A 42 37.17 -43.74 39.86
C ASP A 42 35.82 -43.12 40.26
N ARG A 43 35.54 -42.99 41.57
CA ARG A 43 34.33 -42.30 42.07
C ARG A 43 34.32 -40.82 41.72
N PHE A 44 35.45 -40.14 41.89
CA PHE A 44 35.58 -38.72 41.54
C PHE A 44 35.40 -38.49 40.03
N ARG A 45 35.96 -39.36 39.19
CA ARG A 45 35.75 -39.34 37.73
C ARG A 45 34.29 -39.56 37.36
N ALA A 46 33.58 -40.45 38.06
CA ALA A 46 32.15 -40.67 37.84
C ALA A 46 31.31 -39.43 38.22
N GLU A 47 31.63 -38.79 39.34
CA GLU A 47 30.96 -37.56 39.79
C GLU A 47 31.18 -36.39 38.81
N LEU A 48 32.42 -36.20 38.35
CA LEU A 48 32.74 -35.16 37.35
C LEU A 48 31.99 -35.38 36.03
N LYS A 49 31.94 -36.63 35.55
CA LYS A 49 31.19 -36.97 34.33
C LYS A 49 29.70 -36.66 34.48
N LEU A 50 29.12 -36.98 35.65
CA LEU A 50 27.72 -36.71 35.94
C LEU A 50 27.44 -35.20 35.98
N ARG A 51 28.31 -34.43 36.63
CA ARG A 51 28.19 -32.97 36.71
C ARG A 51 28.40 -32.27 35.36
N LEU A 52 29.31 -32.78 34.53
CA LEU A 52 29.48 -32.33 33.14
C LEU A 52 28.23 -32.61 32.29
N ALA A 53 27.61 -33.79 32.46
CA ALA A 53 26.37 -34.12 31.77
C ALA A 53 25.22 -33.19 32.18
N GLU A 54 25.08 -32.90 33.47
CA GLU A 54 24.08 -31.94 33.98
C GLU A 54 24.30 -30.52 33.43
N MET A 55 25.54 -30.01 33.46
CA MET A 55 25.86 -28.69 32.91
C MET A 55 25.59 -28.61 31.42
N ASN A 56 25.93 -29.65 30.65
CA ASN A 56 25.66 -29.69 29.22
C ASN A 56 24.14 -29.68 28.95
N GLN A 57 23.37 -30.44 29.73
CA GLN A 57 21.92 -30.45 29.61
C GLN A 57 21.28 -29.09 29.95
N GLN A 58 21.80 -28.40 30.98
CA GLN A 58 21.39 -27.03 31.29
C GLN A 58 21.73 -26.06 30.16
N LEU A 59 22.94 -26.15 29.59
CA LEU A 59 23.37 -25.30 28.48
C LEU A 59 22.43 -25.46 27.28
N VAL A 60 22.14 -26.70 26.88
CA VAL A 60 21.21 -27.00 25.77
C VAL A 60 19.81 -26.43 26.04
N SER A 61 19.30 -26.57 27.27
CA SER A 61 17.99 -26.01 27.64
C SER A 61 17.98 -24.48 27.62
N SER A 62 19.08 -23.85 28.05
CA SER A 62 19.21 -22.39 28.06
C SER A 62 19.27 -21.82 26.64
N GLU A 63 19.97 -22.50 25.73
CA GLU A 63 20.02 -22.11 24.32
C GLU A 63 18.66 -22.23 23.64
N GLN A 64 17.89 -23.27 23.95
CA GLN A 64 16.54 -23.43 23.44
C GLN A 64 15.61 -22.33 23.93
N ASN A 65 15.65 -22.02 25.23
CA ASN A 65 14.84 -20.94 25.81
C ASN A 65 15.22 -19.58 25.22
N PHE A 66 16.51 -19.32 25.04
CA PHE A 66 17.00 -18.09 24.44
C PHE A 66 16.59 -17.94 22.98
N ARG A 67 16.65 -19.02 22.19
CA ARG A 67 16.16 -19.03 20.80
C ARG A 67 14.69 -18.67 20.73
N LEU A 68 13.87 -19.26 21.60
CA LEU A 68 12.43 -18.97 21.65
C LEU A 68 12.15 -17.51 22.06
N GLU A 69 12.94 -16.95 22.96
CA GLU A 69 12.81 -15.55 23.36
C GLU A 69 13.16 -14.58 22.24
N ILE A 70 14.25 -14.86 21.49
CA ILE A 70 14.61 -14.07 20.30
C ILE A 70 13.51 -14.14 19.25
N GLU A 71 12.98 -15.33 18.97
CA GLU A 71 11.91 -15.50 17.98
C GLU A 71 10.66 -14.69 18.36
N LYS A 72 10.29 -14.68 19.65
CA LYS A 72 9.20 -13.84 20.17
C LYS A 72 9.48 -12.36 19.99
N LEU A 73 10.69 -11.90 20.28
CA LEU A 73 11.08 -10.48 20.13
C LEU A 73 11.07 -10.04 18.67
N VAL A 74 11.56 -10.89 17.75
CA VAL A 74 11.52 -10.62 16.31
C VAL A 74 10.08 -10.51 15.84
N HIS A 75 9.21 -11.46 16.20
CA HIS A 75 7.80 -11.40 15.82
C HIS A 75 7.06 -10.19 16.41
N GLN A 76 7.39 -9.77 17.64
CA GLN A 76 6.83 -8.55 18.21
C GLN A 76 7.26 -7.30 17.43
N ARG A 77 8.53 -7.22 17.02
CA ARG A 77 9.05 -6.13 16.19
C ARG A 77 8.42 -6.11 14.81
N GLU A 78 8.27 -7.27 14.17
CA GLU A 78 7.61 -7.38 12.87
C GLU A 78 6.16 -6.89 12.93
N ARG A 79 5.39 -7.29 13.96
CA ARG A 79 4.01 -6.81 14.15
C ARG A 79 3.93 -5.30 14.31
N GLN A 80 4.80 -4.71 15.15
CA GLN A 80 4.83 -3.25 15.35
C GLN A 80 5.16 -2.50 14.05
N MET A 81 6.09 -3.03 13.24
CA MET A 81 6.43 -2.43 11.95
C MET A 81 5.29 -2.54 10.96
N GLU A 82 4.60 -3.69 10.90
CA GLU A 82 3.47 -3.87 10.00
C GLU A 82 2.30 -2.94 10.34
N ASP A 83 1.96 -2.81 11.63
CA ASP A 83 0.90 -1.91 12.08
C ASP A 83 1.22 -0.44 11.75
N THR A 84 2.46 -0.03 11.99
CA THR A 84 2.94 1.32 11.64
C THR A 84 2.88 1.55 10.13
N TYR A 85 3.31 0.58 9.33
CA TYR A 85 3.28 0.68 7.87
C TYR A 85 1.85 0.75 7.32
N ARG A 86 0.93 -0.05 7.88
CA ARG A 86 -0.50 0.01 7.54
C ARG A 86 -1.12 1.35 7.90
N GLN A 87 -0.79 1.92 9.05
CA GLN A 87 -1.25 3.26 9.45
C GLN A 87 -0.73 4.35 8.49
N HIS A 88 0.56 4.33 8.15
CA HIS A 88 1.13 5.27 7.18
C HIS A 88 0.50 5.16 5.79
N LEU A 89 0.24 3.94 5.32
CA LEU A 89 -0.43 3.71 4.04
C LEU A 89 -1.87 4.24 4.06
N ASN A 90 -2.62 3.99 5.13
CA ASN A 90 -4.00 4.46 5.25
C ASN A 90 -4.05 5.99 5.32
N ASN A 91 -3.22 6.61 6.16
CA ASN A 91 -3.16 8.08 6.25
C ASN A 91 -2.79 8.72 4.91
N SER A 92 -1.84 8.15 4.17
CA SER A 92 -1.46 8.67 2.85
C SER A 92 -2.60 8.53 1.84
N LYS A 93 -3.32 7.40 1.85
CA LYS A 93 -4.50 7.20 0.99
C LYS A 93 -5.59 8.20 1.32
N ASP A 94 -5.84 8.45 2.60
CA ASP A 94 -6.88 9.37 3.05
C ASP A 94 -6.56 10.81 2.69
N VAL A 95 -5.30 11.23 2.81
CA VAL A 95 -4.83 12.56 2.34
C VAL A 95 -4.98 12.68 0.83
N VAL A 96 -4.53 11.68 0.06
CA VAL A 96 -4.69 11.71 -1.41
C VAL A 96 -6.16 11.68 -1.82
N LEU A 97 -7.00 10.93 -1.11
CA LEU A 97 -8.45 10.94 -1.32
C LEU A 97 -9.05 12.29 -0.95
N ALA A 98 -8.59 12.95 0.11
CA ALA A 98 -9.05 14.27 0.52
C ALA A 98 -8.64 15.35 -0.50
N GLU A 99 -7.41 15.30 -1.02
CA GLU A 99 -6.93 16.16 -2.11
C GLU A 99 -7.71 15.93 -3.41
N LEU A 100 -7.94 14.67 -3.80
CA LEU A 100 -8.78 14.34 -4.95
C LEU A 100 -10.26 14.70 -4.75
N LYS A 101 -10.73 14.68 -3.50
CA LYS A 101 -12.08 15.10 -3.09
C LYS A 101 -12.16 16.59 -2.77
N GLN A 102 -11.06 17.34 -2.84
CA GLN A 102 -11.07 18.81 -2.85
C GLN A 102 -11.65 19.23 -4.19
N ASP A 103 -12.95 19.00 -4.25
CA ASP A 103 -13.83 19.08 -5.38
C ASP A 103 -14.19 20.55 -5.52
N ASP A 104 -13.27 21.31 -6.11
CA ASP A 104 -13.57 22.68 -6.47
C ASP A 104 -14.78 22.67 -7.43
N LYS A 105 -15.92 23.05 -6.85
CA LYS A 105 -17.21 23.14 -7.55
C LYS A 105 -17.11 24.07 -8.76
N PHE A 106 -16.18 25.02 -8.77
CA PHE A 106 -15.94 25.89 -9.92
C PHE A 106 -15.24 25.13 -11.06
N THR A 107 -14.12 24.43 -10.83
CA THR A 107 -13.45 23.68 -11.91
C THR A 107 -14.25 22.47 -12.43
N LYS A 108 -15.12 21.83 -11.64
CA LYS A 108 -16.03 20.79 -12.19
C LYS A 108 -17.13 21.38 -13.09
N ARG A 109 -17.62 22.58 -12.79
CA ARG A 109 -18.69 23.25 -13.56
C ARG A 109 -18.17 24.14 -14.69
N ALA A 110 -16.91 24.57 -14.64
CA ALA A 110 -16.27 25.32 -15.71
C ALA A 110 -16.22 24.54 -17.03
N ARG A 111 -16.05 23.21 -16.98
CA ARG A 111 -15.90 22.35 -18.17
C ARG A 111 -17.09 22.43 -19.14
N PRO A 112 -18.36 22.22 -18.71
CA PRO A 112 -19.51 22.43 -19.59
C PRO A 112 -19.80 23.91 -19.87
N MET A 113 -19.44 24.83 -18.98
CA MET A 113 -19.67 26.28 -19.18
C MET A 113 -18.91 26.83 -20.39
N VAL A 114 -17.68 26.37 -20.66
CA VAL A 114 -16.93 26.79 -21.86
C VAL A 114 -17.62 26.32 -23.15
N VAL A 115 -18.22 25.12 -23.13
CA VAL A 115 -18.99 24.61 -24.27
C VAL A 115 -20.24 25.46 -24.51
N TYR A 116 -21.01 25.76 -23.45
CA TYR A 116 -22.22 26.57 -23.56
C TYR A 116 -21.93 28.02 -23.93
N ALA A 117 -20.89 28.63 -23.35
CA ALA A 117 -20.48 29.99 -23.67
C ALA A 117 -20.03 30.12 -25.13
N GLY A 118 -19.26 29.16 -25.65
CA GLY A 118 -18.88 29.18 -27.06
C GLY A 118 -20.05 28.95 -28.01
N LEU A 119 -20.99 28.07 -27.67
CA LEU A 119 -22.23 27.90 -28.45
C LEU A 119 -23.04 29.19 -28.50
N PHE A 120 -23.10 29.92 -27.39
CA PHE A 120 -23.75 31.22 -27.30
C PHE A 120 -23.05 32.27 -28.18
N PHE A 121 -21.71 32.32 -28.19
CA PHE A 121 -20.98 33.24 -29.08
C PHE A 121 -21.17 32.91 -30.57
N ILE A 122 -21.24 31.63 -30.92
CA ILE A 122 -21.55 31.19 -32.29
C ILE A 122 -22.96 31.62 -32.68
N LEU A 123 -23.93 31.49 -31.77
CA LEU A 123 -25.30 31.95 -32.00
C LEU A 123 -25.37 33.46 -32.24
N LEU A 124 -24.66 34.25 -31.41
CA LEU A 124 -24.59 35.70 -31.58
C LEU A 124 -23.91 36.10 -32.90
N GLU A 125 -22.88 35.38 -33.31
CA GLU A 125 -22.24 35.58 -34.61
C GLU A 125 -23.17 35.26 -35.78
N LEU A 126 -23.94 34.16 -35.68
CA LEU A 126 -24.87 33.73 -36.74
C LEU A 126 -26.06 34.69 -36.88
N LEU A 127 -26.45 35.37 -35.80
CA LEU A 127 -27.37 36.50 -35.81
C LEU A 127 -26.76 37.79 -36.40
N GLY A 128 -25.50 37.76 -36.82
CA GLY A 128 -24.81 38.87 -37.46
C GLY A 128 -24.39 39.97 -36.49
N LEU A 129 -24.47 39.76 -35.17
CA LEU A 129 -24.30 40.82 -34.17
C LEU A 129 -22.95 41.54 -34.30
N ARG A 130 -21.86 40.82 -34.63
CA ARG A 130 -20.54 41.42 -34.89
C ARG A 130 -20.59 42.38 -36.08
N ILE A 131 -21.14 41.93 -37.21
CA ILE A 131 -21.22 42.70 -38.45
C ILE A 131 -22.14 43.91 -38.25
N THR A 132 -23.29 43.73 -37.59
CA THR A 132 -24.24 44.81 -37.30
C THR A 132 -23.62 45.87 -36.38
N VAL A 133 -22.90 45.47 -35.33
CA VAL A 133 -22.23 46.41 -34.42
C VAL A 133 -21.09 47.16 -35.12
N LEU A 134 -20.27 46.48 -35.91
CA LEU A 134 -19.18 47.11 -36.67
C LEU A 134 -19.71 48.07 -37.74
N SER A 135 -20.81 47.71 -38.41
CA SER A 135 -21.49 48.56 -39.38
C SER A 135 -22.10 49.80 -38.72
N LEU A 136 -22.73 49.65 -37.55
CA LEU A 136 -23.29 50.77 -36.78
C LEU A 136 -22.20 51.75 -36.29
N LEU A 137 -21.02 51.24 -35.98
CA LEU A 137 -19.86 52.03 -35.56
C LEU A 137 -19.12 52.70 -36.74
N GLY A 138 -19.56 52.51 -37.99
CA GLY A 138 -18.90 53.04 -39.17
C GLY A 138 -17.49 52.49 -39.36
N SER A 139 -17.23 51.26 -38.90
CA SER A 139 -15.90 50.67 -38.91
C SER A 139 -15.42 50.44 -40.35
N PRO A 140 -14.16 50.78 -40.66
CA PRO A 140 -13.56 50.47 -41.96
C PRO A 140 -13.56 48.97 -42.28
N GLU A 141 -13.65 48.64 -43.57
CA GLU A 141 -13.74 47.26 -44.07
C GLU A 141 -12.55 46.38 -43.61
N TYR A 142 -11.35 46.94 -43.45
CA TYR A 142 -10.19 46.20 -42.94
C TYR A 142 -10.38 45.69 -41.49
N ILE A 143 -11.14 46.40 -40.65
CA ILE A 143 -11.45 45.96 -39.29
C ILE A 143 -12.42 44.78 -39.32
N VAL A 144 -13.38 44.81 -40.25
CA VAL A 144 -14.36 43.72 -40.44
C VAL A 144 -13.66 42.45 -40.91
N THR A 145 -12.73 42.56 -41.86
CA THR A 145 -11.93 41.42 -42.35
C THR A 145 -11.05 40.85 -41.25
N SER A 146 -10.30 41.70 -40.52
CA SER A 146 -9.47 41.27 -39.39
C SER A 146 -10.29 40.60 -38.28
N SER A 147 -11.50 41.11 -37.98
CA SER A 147 -12.39 40.50 -37.00
C SER A 147 -12.85 39.08 -37.39
N SER A 148 -12.98 38.81 -38.70
CA SER A 148 -13.36 37.50 -39.23
C SER A 148 -12.23 36.48 -39.06
N GLU A 149 -10.97 36.90 -39.23
CA GLU A 149 -9.79 36.04 -39.02
C GLU A 149 -9.61 35.67 -37.54
N VAL A 150 -9.82 36.65 -36.65
CA VAL A 150 -9.81 36.42 -35.19
C VAL A 150 -10.91 35.44 -34.80
N PHE A 151 -12.11 35.59 -35.35
CA PHE A 151 -13.21 34.67 -35.10
C PHE A 151 -12.93 33.25 -35.64
N GLY A 152 -12.33 33.13 -36.82
CA GLY A 152 -11.90 31.84 -37.36
C GLY A 152 -10.88 31.13 -36.45
N SER A 153 -9.94 31.88 -35.90
CA SER A 153 -8.96 31.37 -34.92
C SER A 153 -9.63 30.91 -33.63
N PHE A 154 -10.61 31.68 -33.14
CA PHE A 154 -11.44 31.29 -32.00
C PHE A 154 -12.19 29.97 -32.25
N MET A 155 -12.78 29.79 -33.43
CA MET A 155 -13.52 28.57 -33.78
C MET A 155 -12.64 27.32 -33.78
N TRP A 156 -11.41 27.44 -34.25
CA TRP A 156 -10.43 26.33 -34.21
C TRP A 156 -10.03 25.96 -32.78
N VAL A 157 -9.68 26.96 -31.95
CA VAL A 157 -9.29 26.73 -30.56
C VAL A 157 -10.46 26.17 -29.75
N TRP A 158 -11.64 26.77 -29.88
CA TRP A 158 -12.84 26.31 -29.20
C TRP A 158 -13.24 24.91 -29.65
N GLY A 159 -13.24 24.65 -30.96
CA GLY A 159 -13.52 23.32 -31.52
C GLY A 159 -12.56 22.25 -30.99
N GLY A 160 -11.27 22.58 -30.85
CA GLY A 160 -10.27 21.72 -30.23
C GLY A 160 -10.58 21.41 -28.76
N VAL A 161 -10.89 22.43 -27.95
CA VAL A 161 -11.25 22.27 -26.53
C VAL A 161 -12.53 21.43 -26.37
N VAL A 162 -13.55 21.67 -27.19
CA VAL A 162 -14.79 20.89 -27.19
C VAL A 162 -14.53 19.45 -27.62
N GLY A 163 -13.69 19.23 -28.62
CA GLY A 163 -13.30 17.89 -29.10
C GLY A 163 -12.63 17.07 -28.00
N VAL A 164 -11.65 17.65 -27.29
CA VAL A 164 -11.00 17.00 -26.14
C VAL A 164 -12.00 16.74 -25.02
N TYR A 165 -12.87 17.70 -24.71
CA TYR A 165 -13.92 17.52 -23.70
C TYR A 165 -14.92 16.41 -24.07
N ALA A 166 -15.37 16.35 -25.32
CA ALA A 166 -16.29 15.33 -25.82
C ALA A 166 -15.64 13.93 -25.80
N ALA A 167 -14.36 13.84 -26.19
CA ALA A 167 -13.58 12.60 -26.10
C ALA A 167 -13.41 12.15 -24.63
N GLY A 168 -13.03 13.05 -23.74
CA GLY A 168 -12.90 12.78 -22.30
C GLY A 168 -14.22 12.34 -21.68
N ARG A 169 -15.33 13.03 -21.97
CA ARG A 169 -16.68 12.62 -21.51
C ARG A 169 -17.14 11.29 -22.09
N SER A 170 -16.78 11.00 -23.34
CA SER A 170 -17.08 9.71 -23.97
C SER A 170 -16.30 8.57 -23.31
N ALA A 171 -15.04 8.81 -22.95
CA ALA A 171 -14.22 7.87 -22.19
C ALA A 171 -14.76 7.66 -20.76
N GLU A 172 -15.15 8.73 -20.06
CA GLU A 172 -15.79 8.65 -18.73
C GLU A 172 -17.09 7.84 -18.76
N LYS A 173 -17.93 8.04 -19.78
CA LYS A 173 -19.18 7.28 -19.94
C LYS A 173 -18.93 5.81 -20.32
N ARG A 174 -17.87 5.50 -21.04
CA ARG A 174 -17.46 4.13 -21.38
C ARG A 174 -16.81 3.39 -20.20
N GLY A 175 -16.18 4.11 -19.26
CA GLY A 175 -15.62 3.56 -18.03
C GLY A 175 -16.67 3.29 -16.93
N LYS A 176 -17.85 3.92 -17.00
CA LYS A 176 -19.02 3.53 -16.21
C LYS A 176 -19.62 2.27 -16.82
N VAL A 177 -19.15 1.13 -16.32
CA VAL A 177 -19.68 -0.23 -16.45
C VAL A 177 -20.84 -0.33 -17.44
N SER A 178 -20.54 -0.81 -18.65
CA SER A 178 -21.55 -1.11 -19.65
C SER A 178 -22.65 -1.99 -19.02
N ARG A 179 -23.92 -1.72 -19.33
CA ARG A 179 -25.05 -2.59 -18.98
C ARG A 179 -24.78 -4.06 -19.34
N LEU A 180 -23.95 -4.31 -20.36
CA LEU A 180 -23.49 -5.65 -20.74
C LEU A 180 -22.53 -6.29 -19.73
N THR A 181 -21.65 -5.51 -19.12
CA THR A 181 -20.76 -5.99 -18.04
C THR A 181 -21.55 -6.27 -16.77
N GLU A 182 -22.56 -5.44 -16.46
CA GLU A 182 -23.50 -5.67 -15.35
C GLU A 182 -24.42 -6.89 -15.59
N LEU A 183 -24.70 -7.21 -16.86
CA LEU A 183 -25.38 -8.44 -17.28
C LEU A 183 -24.45 -9.67 -17.17
N ALA A 184 -23.19 -9.53 -17.56
CA ALA A 184 -22.20 -10.61 -17.52
C ALA A 184 -21.76 -10.97 -16.10
N THR A 185 -21.73 -10.01 -15.17
CA THR A 185 -21.40 -10.26 -13.75
C THR A 185 -22.63 -10.61 -12.90
N GLY A 186 -23.84 -10.63 -13.48
CA GLY A 186 -25.06 -11.08 -12.81
C GLY A 186 -25.61 -10.15 -11.71
N SER A 187 -24.93 -9.04 -11.39
CA SER A 187 -25.34 -8.11 -10.33
C SER A 187 -26.72 -7.47 -10.57
N GLY A 188 -27.19 -7.39 -11.81
CA GLY A 188 -28.53 -6.87 -12.14
C GLY A 188 -29.69 -7.77 -11.67
N LYS A 189 -29.52 -9.10 -11.62
CA LYS A 189 -30.60 -10.03 -11.20
C LYS A 189 -30.84 -9.98 -9.69
N GLN A 190 -29.78 -9.80 -8.91
CA GLN A 190 -29.86 -9.82 -7.45
C GLN A 190 -30.61 -8.60 -6.90
N LYS A 191 -30.39 -7.42 -7.50
CA LYS A 191 -31.10 -6.19 -7.13
C LYS A 191 -32.60 -6.23 -7.44
N VAL A 192 -32.99 -6.90 -8.52
CA VAL A 192 -34.42 -7.08 -8.89
C VAL A 192 -35.07 -8.12 -7.98
N GLN A 193 -34.38 -9.21 -7.64
CA GLN A 193 -34.89 -10.19 -6.66
C GLN A 193 -35.05 -9.58 -5.26
N ASP A 194 -34.08 -8.77 -4.81
CA ASP A 194 -34.17 -8.09 -3.51
C ASP A 194 -35.32 -7.08 -3.47
N GLN A 195 -35.58 -6.36 -4.57
CA GLN A 195 -36.74 -5.47 -4.68
C GLN A 195 -38.06 -6.23 -4.65
N LEU A 196 -38.18 -7.34 -5.39
CA LEU A 196 -39.39 -8.17 -5.39
C LEU A 196 -39.65 -8.78 -4.01
N LYS A 197 -38.59 -9.24 -3.32
CA LYS A 197 -38.69 -9.77 -1.96
C LYS A 197 -39.14 -8.70 -0.96
N SER A 198 -38.60 -7.48 -1.07
CA SER A 198 -39.02 -6.36 -0.21
C SER A 198 -40.49 -5.97 -0.40
N ILE A 199 -41.03 -6.11 -1.61
CA ILE A 199 -42.43 -5.83 -1.92
C ILE A 199 -43.34 -6.94 -1.37
N GLU A 200 -42.91 -8.20 -1.48
CA GLU A 200 -43.61 -9.36 -0.93
C GLU A 200 -43.64 -9.34 0.61
N ASP A 201 -42.52 -8.97 1.23
CA ASP A 201 -42.41 -8.76 2.67
C ASP A 201 -43.29 -7.57 3.14
N ALA A 202 -43.37 -6.48 2.37
CA ALA A 202 -44.26 -5.36 2.68
C ALA A 202 -45.75 -5.72 2.55
N PHE A 203 -46.10 -6.63 1.64
CA PHE A 203 -47.49 -7.07 1.42
C PHE A 203 -47.95 -8.10 2.46
N THR A 204 -47.04 -8.90 3.02
CA THR A 204 -47.35 -9.93 4.03
C THR A 204 -47.54 -9.36 5.45
N TRP A 205 -46.95 -8.21 5.77
CA TRP A 205 -47.15 -7.49 7.04
C TRP A 205 -48.46 -6.68 7.12
N SER A 206 -49.23 -6.60 6.04
CA SER A 206 -50.49 -5.83 5.95
C SER A 206 -51.76 -6.68 6.12
N LYS A 207 -51.64 -7.96 6.51
CA LYS A 207 -52.75 -8.85 6.88
C LYS A 207 -52.70 -9.18 8.35
#